data_AF-A0A915K042-F1
#
_entry.id   AF-A0A915K042-F1
#
_cell.length_a   1.000
_cell.length_b   1.000
_cell.length_c   1.000
_cell.angle_alpha   90.00
_cell.angle_beta   90.00
_cell.angle_gamma   90.00
#
_symmetry.space_group_name_H-M   'P 1'
#
loop_
_entity.id
_entity.type
_entity.pdbx_description
1 polymer ?
#
loop_
_entity_poly.entity_id
_entity_poly.type
_entity_poly.pdbx_seq_one_letter_code
_entity_poly.pdbx_strand_id
1 'polypeptide(L)'
;MLSRFSYPYSFLVIYFRISSPIISVINVNDAFYSTKLLAQTSLRNILGTKTLSEMLTEREHIAEITEKVLDEGTDPWGVKVERVEMKDIRLPEQLMRAMAAEAEATREARAKVIAAKGEQKSSHALSQAAE
;
A
#
# COMPACT_ATOMS: atom_id res chain seq x y z
N MET A 1 -8.88 2.19 20.03
CA MET A 1 -7.70 1.71 20.77
C MET A 1 -6.64 1.24 19.77
N LEU A 2 -6.17 2.15 18.90
CA LEU A 2 -5.13 1.85 17.90
C LEU A 2 -3.79 1.92 18.63
N SER A 3 -3.19 0.77 18.87
CA SER A 3 -1.96 0.64 19.64
C SER A 3 -0.82 1.40 18.96
N ARG A 4 -0.17 2.21 19.81
CA ARG A 4 1.18 2.73 19.69
C ARG A 4 2.15 1.66 19.17
N PHE A 5 2.30 1.53 17.86
CA PHE A 5 3.53 1.03 17.26
C PHE A 5 4.44 2.24 17.00
N SER A 6 5.00 2.77 18.09
CA SER A 6 6.09 3.73 18.05
C SER A 6 7.39 2.94 17.87
N TYR A 7 7.60 2.41 16.67
CA TYR A 7 8.93 2.03 16.23
C TYR A 7 9.37 3.02 15.16
N PRO A 8 10.63 3.47 15.13
CA PRO A 8 11.16 4.35 14.10
C PRO A 8 11.49 3.52 12.84
N TYR A 9 10.58 2.65 12.40
CA TYR A 9 10.76 1.99 11.11
C TYR A 9 10.34 2.98 10.04
N SER A 10 11.31 3.66 9.44
CA SER A 10 11.07 4.27 8.12
C SER A 10 10.81 3.10 7.16
N PHE A 11 9.53 2.82 6.93
CA PHE A 11 9.06 1.79 6.00
C PHE A 11 9.42 2.11 4.55
N LEU A 12 9.86 3.34 4.28
CA LEU A 12 10.28 3.79 2.97
C LEU A 12 11.70 4.37 3.01
N VAL A 13 12.42 4.20 1.91
CA VAL A 13 13.60 4.98 1.54
C VAL A 13 13.21 5.88 0.38
N ILE A 14 13.59 7.15 0.45
CA ILE A 14 13.25 8.15 -0.55
C ILE A 14 14.56 8.69 -1.09
N TYR A 15 14.76 8.54 -2.39
CA TYR A 15 15.86 9.12 -3.14
C TYR A 15 15.32 10.36 -3.83
N PHE A 16 15.94 11.50 -3.52
CA PHE A 16 15.55 12.78 -4.10
C PHE A 16 16.77 13.67 -4.25
N ARG A 17 16.63 14.68 -5.09
CA ARG A 17 17.62 15.73 -5.27
C ARG A 17 16.97 17.10 -5.31
N ILE A 18 17.75 18.12 -5.00
CA ILE A 18 17.33 19.50 -5.21
C ILE A 18 17.37 19.79 -6.72
N SER A 19 16.22 20.09 -7.30
CA SER A 19 16.09 20.49 -8.71
C SER A 19 16.28 22.00 -8.87
N SER A 20 15.83 22.79 -7.89
CA SER A 20 15.98 24.25 -7.87
C SER A 20 16.44 24.73 -6.50
N PRO A 21 17.73 25.07 -6.34
CA PRO A 21 18.30 25.53 -5.07
C PRO A 21 17.60 26.78 -4.54
N ILE A 22 17.26 27.72 -5.42
CA ILE A 22 16.60 28.97 -5.05
C ILE A 22 15.24 28.64 -4.43
N ILE A 23 14.40 27.87 -5.13
CA ILE A 23 13.06 27.48 -4.68
C ILE A 23 13.13 26.72 -3.34
N SER A 24 14.11 25.83 -3.19
CA SER A 24 14.28 25.02 -1.96
C SER A 24 14.59 25.81 -0.70
N VAL A 25 15.06 27.05 -0.84
CA VAL A 25 15.38 27.95 0.28
C VAL A 25 14.25 28.97 0.51
N ILE A 26 13.57 29.43 -0.54
CA ILE A 26 12.57 30.50 -0.43
C ILE A 26 11.16 30.00 -0.15
N ASN A 27 10.78 28.83 -0.68
CA ASN A 27 9.39 28.36 -0.64
C ASN A 27 9.09 27.47 0.56
N VAL A 28 10.12 27.04 1.28
CA VAL A 28 10.01 26.19 2.46
C VAL A 28 11.16 26.45 3.41
N ASN A 29 10.89 26.42 4.71
CA ASN A 29 11.91 26.69 5.73
C ASN A 29 13.01 25.62 5.73
N ASP A 30 12.61 24.34 5.63
CA ASP A 30 13.51 23.21 5.48
C ASP A 30 12.89 22.20 4.50
N ALA A 31 13.46 22.12 3.30
CA ALA A 31 12.99 21.23 2.25
C ALA A 31 13.16 19.75 2.63
N PHE A 32 14.24 19.39 3.33
CA PHE A 32 14.49 18.01 3.76
C PHE A 32 13.46 17.58 4.82
N TYR A 33 13.28 18.41 5.85
CA TYR A 33 12.34 18.11 6.93
C TYR A 33 10.88 18.10 6.43
N SER A 34 10.51 19.04 5.56
CA SER A 34 9.15 19.11 5.00
C SER A 34 8.86 17.93 4.08
N THR A 35 9.83 17.52 3.24
CA THR A 35 9.73 16.31 2.42
C THR A 35 9.53 15.06 3.28
N LYS A 36 10.28 14.95 4.38
CA LYS A 36 10.12 13.83 5.33
C LYS A 36 8.74 13.81 5.98
N LEU A 37 8.20 14.96 6.38
CA LEU A 37 6.86 15.05 6.97
C LEU A 37 5.76 14.71 5.97
N LEU A 38 5.89 15.20 4.74
CA LEU A 38 4.96 14.87 3.66
C LEU A 38 4.97 13.36 3.40
N ALA A 39 6.15 12.74 3.29
CA ALA A 39 6.29 11.30 3.15
C ALA A 39 5.61 10.51 4.26
N GLN A 40 5.79 10.92 5.52
CA GLN A 40 5.14 10.26 6.65
C GLN A 40 3.62 10.38 6.60
N THR A 41 3.10 11.53 6.19
CA THR A 41 1.65 11.78 6.11
C THR A 41 1.04 11.03 4.93
N SER A 42 1.65 11.11 3.75
CA SER A 42 1.22 10.40 2.55
C SER A 42 1.22 8.89 2.76
N LEU A 43 2.30 8.35 3.35
CA LEU A 43 2.37 6.93 3.67
C LEU A 43 1.27 6.54 4.66
N ARG A 44 1.06 7.31 5.74
CA ARG A 44 -0.02 7.01 6.69
C ARG A 44 -1.38 6.97 6.02
N ASN A 45 -1.66 7.89 5.09
CA ASN A 45 -2.93 7.94 4.38
C ASN A 45 -3.11 6.71 3.46
N ILE A 46 -2.07 6.36 2.69
CA ILE A 46 -2.11 5.20 1.79
C ILE A 46 -2.25 3.90 2.59
N LEU A 47 -1.48 3.76 3.68
CA LEU A 47 -1.60 2.57 4.53
C LEU A 47 -2.93 2.54 5.30
N GLY A 48 -3.52 3.68 5.61
CA GLY A 48 -4.82 3.75 6.29
C GLY A 48 -6.00 3.23 5.46
N THR A 49 -5.87 3.20 4.13
CA THR A 49 -6.92 2.75 3.21
C THR A 49 -6.74 1.31 2.73
N LYS A 50 -5.63 0.65 3.12
CA LYS A 50 -5.25 -0.69 2.68
C LYS A 50 -5.26 -1.66 3.86
N THR A 51 -5.56 -2.91 3.59
CA THR A 51 -5.38 -4.01 4.56
C THR A 51 -3.91 -4.42 4.61
N LEU A 52 -3.50 -5.07 5.71
CA LEU A 52 -2.13 -5.55 5.86
C LEU A 52 -1.72 -6.55 4.76
N SER A 53 -2.65 -7.40 4.31
CA SER A 53 -2.41 -8.37 3.24
C SER A 53 -2.11 -7.67 1.90
N GLU A 54 -2.88 -6.63 1.57
CA GLU A 54 -2.66 -5.80 0.39
C GLU A 54 -1.31 -5.09 0.47
N MET A 55 -0.94 -4.56 1.64
CA MET A 55 0.37 -3.91 1.81
C MET A 55 1.55 -4.84 1.57
N LEU A 56 1.42 -6.12 1.92
CA LEU A 56 2.49 -7.10 1.68
C LEU A 56 2.58 -7.52 0.22
N THR A 57 1.44 -7.55 -0.47
CA THR A 57 1.33 -8.05 -1.85
C THR A 57 1.56 -6.95 -2.89
N GLU A 58 1.12 -5.72 -2.62
CA GLU A 58 1.14 -4.57 -3.54
C GLU A 58 2.29 -3.61 -3.26
N ARG A 59 3.42 -4.08 -2.71
CA ARG A 59 4.52 -3.21 -2.25
C ARG A 59 5.05 -2.27 -3.33
N GLU A 60 5.30 -2.80 -4.52
CA GLU A 60 5.79 -2.01 -5.67
C GLU A 60 4.77 -0.94 -6.06
N HIS A 61 3.49 -1.31 -6.11
CA HIS A 61 2.41 -0.37 -6.42
C HIS A 61 2.27 0.73 -5.37
N ILE A 62 2.39 0.40 -4.08
CA ILE A 62 2.40 1.39 -2.99
C ILE A 62 3.58 2.34 -3.13
N ALA A 63 4.76 1.81 -3.47
CA ALA A 63 5.95 2.62 -3.70
C ALA A 63 5.77 3.59 -4.87
N GLU A 64 5.24 3.13 -6.00
CA GLU A 64 4.94 3.95 -7.18
C GLU A 64 3.93 5.06 -6.89
N ILE A 65 2.84 4.75 -6.20
CA ILE A 65 1.85 5.76 -5.81
C ILE A 65 2.49 6.79 -4.89
N THR A 66 3.26 6.32 -3.90
CA THR A 66 3.92 7.22 -2.94
C THR A 66 4.95 8.11 -3.63
N GLU A 67 5.69 7.58 -4.60
CA GLU A 67 6.64 8.33 -5.41
C GLU A 67 5.94 9.48 -6.14
N LYS A 68 4.85 9.21 -6.87
CA LYS A 68 4.09 10.23 -7.59
C LYS A 68 3.56 11.32 -6.66
N VAL A 69 2.95 10.92 -5.53
CA VAL A 69 2.41 11.87 -4.55
C VAL A 69 3.51 12.74 -3.96
N LEU A 70 4.69 12.17 -3.70
CA LEU A 70 5.80 12.94 -3.15
C LEU A 70 6.46 13.83 -4.19
N ASP A 71 6.65 13.36 -5.42
CA ASP A 71 7.20 14.15 -6.50
C ASP A 71 6.34 15.40 -6.75
N GLU A 72 5.04 15.21 -6.98
CA GLU A 72 4.08 16.31 -7.18
C GLU A 72 3.99 17.25 -5.98
N GLY A 73 4.03 16.70 -4.76
CA GLY A 73 3.93 17.50 -3.54
C GLY A 73 5.21 18.26 -3.17
N THR A 74 6.37 17.83 -3.68
CA THR A 74 7.69 18.42 -3.38
C THR A 74 8.22 19.31 -4.50
N ASP A 75 7.63 19.24 -5.70
CA ASP A 75 7.92 20.15 -6.82
C ASP A 75 7.89 21.65 -6.43
N PRO A 76 6.90 22.15 -5.65
CA PRO A 76 6.87 23.56 -5.22
C PRO A 76 8.03 23.95 -4.30
N TRP A 77 8.72 22.97 -3.71
CA TRP A 77 9.91 23.14 -2.88
C TRP A 77 11.21 22.96 -3.67
N GLY A 78 11.14 22.82 -5.00
CA GLY A 78 12.33 22.63 -5.83
C GLY A 78 13.06 21.32 -5.51
N VAL A 79 12.31 20.31 -5.08
CA VAL A 79 12.79 18.96 -4.79
C VAL A 79 12.20 18.02 -5.84
N LYS A 80 13.05 17.19 -6.43
CA LYS A 80 12.65 16.13 -7.37
C LYS A 80 12.81 14.79 -6.69
N VAL A 81 11.73 14.02 -6.60
CA VAL A 81 11.78 12.65 -6.11
C VAL A 81 12.13 11.73 -7.28
N GLU A 82 13.18 10.93 -7.12
CA GLU A 82 13.67 10.05 -8.18
C GLU A 82 13.26 8.61 -7.98
N ARG A 83 13.13 8.19 -6.71
CA ARG A 83 12.74 6.82 -6.38
C ARG A 83 12.21 6.73 -4.95
N VAL A 84 11.15 5.94 -4.78
CA VAL A 84 10.71 5.47 -3.47
C VAL A 84 10.86 3.95 -3.39
N GLU A 85 11.50 3.45 -2.34
CA GLU A 85 11.63 2.03 -2.07
C GLU A 85 10.95 1.68 -0.76
N MET A 86 10.19 0.59 -0.74
CA MET A 86 9.57 0.09 0.48
C MET A 86 10.47 -0.94 1.15
N LYS A 87 10.81 -0.68 2.42
CA LYS A 87 11.57 -1.61 3.27
C LYS A 87 10.70 -2.77 3.72
N ASP A 88 11.38 -3.87 4.07
CA ASP A 88 10.72 -5.05 4.60
C ASP A 88 9.98 -4.80 5.91
N ILE A 89 8.66 -4.98 5.85
CA ILE A 89 7.82 -5.08 7.03
C ILE A 89 8.07 -6.45 7.67
N ARG A 90 8.70 -6.45 8.85
CA ARG A 90 8.77 -7.64 9.70
C ARG A 90 7.53 -7.74 10.56
N LEU A 91 6.69 -8.74 10.29
CA LEU A 91 5.51 -9.00 11.09
C LEU A 91 5.83 -9.90 12.29
N PRO A 92 5.24 -9.64 13.46
CA PRO A 92 5.24 -10.60 14.56
C PRO A 92 4.64 -11.93 14.10
N GLU A 93 5.24 -13.04 14.53
CA GLU A 93 4.83 -14.39 14.11
C GLU A 93 3.34 -14.66 14.40
N GLN A 94 2.82 -14.16 15.52
CA GLN A 94 1.43 -14.32 15.91
C GLN A 94 0.46 -13.67 14.90
N LEU A 95 0.80 -12.49 14.36
CA LEU A 95 -0.01 -11.82 13.34
C LEU A 95 0.05 -12.58 12.02
N MET A 96 1.24 -13.05 11.63
CA MET A 96 1.41 -13.84 10.41
C MET A 96 0.56 -15.13 10.44
N ARG A 97 0.51 -15.83 11.59
CA ARG A 97 -0.34 -17.01 11.78
C ARG A 97 -1.83 -16.67 11.69
N ALA A 98 -2.27 -15.57 12.30
CA ALA A 98 -3.67 -15.14 12.24
C ALA A 98 -4.10 -14.80 10.80
N MET A 99 -3.24 -14.08 10.06
CA MET A 99 -3.48 -13.76 8.65
C MET A 99 -3.55 -15.01 7.78
N ALA A 100 -2.67 -15.99 8.01
CA ALA A 100 -2.70 -17.25 7.26
C ALA A 100 -4.01 -18.01 7.49
N ALA A 101 -4.51 -18.06 8.73
CA ALA A 101 -5.79 -18.68 9.05
C ALA A 101 -6.98 -17.94 8.40
N GLU A 102 -6.99 -16.60 8.43
CA GLU A 102 -8.02 -15.79 7.79
C GLU A 102 -8.02 -15.95 6.25
N ALA A 103 -6.82 -15.99 5.65
CA ALA A 103 -6.66 -16.18 4.21
C ALA A 103 -7.17 -17.55 3.76
N GLU A 104 -6.87 -18.62 4.50
CA GLU A 104 -7.35 -19.96 4.17
C GLU A 104 -8.87 -20.06 4.32
N ALA A 105 -9.44 -19.52 5.40
CA ALA A 105 -10.90 -19.47 5.59
C ALA A 105 -11.61 -18.70 4.45
N THR A 106 -11.05 -17.56 4.03
CA THR A 106 -11.58 -16.77 2.90
C THR A 106 -11.50 -17.54 1.59
N ARG A 107 -10.39 -18.26 1.36
CA ARG A 107 -10.19 -19.09 0.16
C ARG A 107 -11.18 -20.25 0.11
N GLU A 108 -11.37 -20.98 1.21
CA GLU A 108 -12.35 -22.06 1.31
C GLU A 108 -13.77 -21.55 1.07
N ALA A 109 -14.14 -20.42 1.68
CA ALA A 109 -15.45 -19.80 1.48
C ALA A 109 -15.67 -19.41 0.01
N ARG A 110 -14.68 -18.79 -0.64
CA ARG A 110 -14.74 -18.45 -2.06
C ARG A 110 -14.87 -19.70 -2.94
N ALA A 111 -14.12 -20.76 -2.65
CA ALA A 111 -14.20 -22.01 -3.39
C ALA A 111 -15.61 -22.61 -3.34
N LYS A 112 -16.25 -22.63 -2.16
CA LYS A 112 -17.63 -23.11 -2.00
C LYS A 112 -18.63 -22.28 -2.81
N VAL A 113 -18.49 -20.95 -2.81
CA VAL A 113 -19.36 -20.06 -3.61
C VAL A 113 -19.20 -20.30 -5.10
N ILE A 114 -17.96 -20.51 -5.57
CA ILE A 114 -17.67 -20.79 -6.98
C ILE A 114 -18.27 -22.14 -7.38
N ALA A 115 -18.09 -23.18 -6.55
CA ALA A 115 -18.67 -24.50 -6.78
C ALA A 115 -20.20 -24.43 -6.88
N ALA A 116 -20.86 -23.78 -5.92
CA ALA A 116 -22.32 -23.61 -5.93
C ALA A 116 -22.82 -22.87 -7.19
N LYS A 117 -22.12 -21.82 -7.62
CA LYS A 117 -22.44 -21.11 -8.88
C LYS A 117 -22.22 -21.98 -10.11
N GLY A 118 -21.18 -22.82 -10.10
CA GLY A 118 -20.90 -23.78 -11.17
C GLY A 118 -21.98 -24.85 -11.29
N GLU A 119 -22.42 -25.41 -10.17
CA GLU A 119 -23.53 -26.36 -10.11
C GLU A 119 -24.83 -25.75 -10.62
N GLN A 120 -25.19 -24.54 -10.15
CA GLN A 120 -26.39 -23.84 -10.62
C GLN A 120 -26.38 -23.60 -12.14
N LYS A 121 -25.24 -23.15 -12.69
CA LYS A 121 -25.09 -22.94 -14.14
C LYS A 121 -25.23 -24.25 -14.91
N SER A 122 -24.64 -25.33 -14.41
CA SER A 122 -24.70 -26.65 -15.06
C SER A 122 -26.13 -27.18 -15.09
N SER A 123 -26.87 -27.07 -13.98
CA SER A 123 -28.28 -27.47 -13.90
C SER A 123 -29.16 -26.67 -14.85
N HIS A 124 -28.95 -25.35 -14.97
CA HIS A 124 -29.69 -24.53 -15.93
C HIS A 124 -29.41 -24.91 -17.39
N ALA A 125 -28.14 -25.15 -17.74
CA ALA A 125 -27.77 -25.55 -19.09
C ALA A 125 -28.38 -26.92 -19.48
N LEU A 126 -28.38 -27.88 -18.55
CA LEU A 126 -29.04 -29.18 -18.75
C LEU A 126 -30.56 -29.05 -18.93
N SER A 127 -31.21 -28.18 -18.15
CA SER A 127 -32.66 -27.93 -18.29
C SER A 127 -33.02 -27.31 -19.64
N GLN A 128 -32.20 -26.38 -20.15
CA GLN A 128 -32.43 -25.74 -21.46
C GLN A 128 -32.17 -26.70 -22.63
N ALA A 129 -31.24 -27.64 -22.48
CA ALA A 129 -30.95 -28.63 -23.52
C ALA A 129 -32.00 -29.76 -23.61
N ALA A 130 -32.91 -29.84 -22.63
CA ALA A 130 -33.96 -30.85 -22.58
C ALA A 130 -35.30 -30.37 -23.17
N GLU A 131 -35.43 -29.08 -23.52
CA GLU A 131 -36.52 -28.51 -24.33
C GLU A 131 -36.20 -28.61 -25.83
#